data_AF-A0A8C8F6V4-F1
#
_entry.id   AF-A0A8C8F6V4-F1
#
_cell.length_a   1.000
_cell.length_b   1.000
_cell.length_c   1.000
_cell.angle_alpha   90.00
_cell.angle_beta   90.00
_cell.angle_gamma   90.00
#
_symmetry.space_group_name_H-M   'P 1'
#
loop_
_entity.id
_entity.type
_entity.pdbx_description
1 polymer ?
#
loop_
_entity_poly.entity_id
_entity_poly.type
_entity_poly.pdbx_seq_one_letter_code
_entity_poly.pdbx_strand_id
1 'polypeptide(L)'
;MFFFCIPVSQMVIEEVSVLQTQLEIEKSCRENAEALATKLNSENRKLKYLSLSSRPCLDEMLPSITDCMPLEEETDTQDTSPDPCSLSNSRVKLQETVSTLLEEKKRLSCQLQEQQRQIEELKALAEKEQAEMKELHKTIEQQSKTIKRFNRVSVMATTEYEEMKEQLDLEQSLRVKAETYAHEMLVKQKEANRQSMILLQNADPSLQLIKALEDVANVTKTLEQERLLHHQKVKALEAELQEYSLKQQIAELQSQLELMEEEKRETEGRLQEVEKKNRDLEKRALTRPCTRDRPNPRPCSPAPSTTTTPPPPPPLPHRDATPSGKTISSKGGSPKLQQAPGGADNVKVKAVNEMMERIKHGVVLRPVKGGDSKKPPVMEEKLPQESAMEELKGILETVKKSPSRGSQESVPSPPGKSPVSSELEVILRRRRKQACDSGGGSKTICLFGFLHSPKMGISIISSEEDHPPQ
;
A
#
# COMPACT_ATOMS: atom_id res chain seq x y z
N MET A 1 9.77 6.06 29.79
CA MET A 1 9.41 5.46 31.11
C MET A 1 8.47 4.26 30.94
N PHE A 2 7.21 4.41 30.52
CA PHE A 2 6.22 3.31 30.51
C PHE A 2 6.70 1.95 29.95
N PHE A 3 7.46 1.92 28.85
CA PHE A 3 7.99 0.67 28.27
C PHE A 3 8.96 -0.13 29.17
N PHE A 4 9.59 0.49 30.17
CA PHE A 4 10.44 -0.22 31.14
C PHE A 4 9.64 -0.83 32.29
N CYS A 5 8.46 -0.28 32.60
CA CYS A 5 7.60 -0.82 33.67
C CYS A 5 6.98 -2.18 33.30
N ILE A 6 6.78 -2.45 32.01
CA ILE A 6 6.13 -3.68 31.53
C ILE A 6 6.97 -4.93 31.83
N PRO A 7 8.25 -5.05 31.40
CA PRO A 7 9.06 -6.24 31.71
C PRO A 7 9.32 -6.40 33.21
N VAL A 8 9.54 -5.30 33.95
CA VAL A 8 9.69 -5.36 35.42
C VAL A 8 8.41 -5.85 36.09
N SER A 9 7.24 -5.38 35.66
CA SER A 9 5.95 -5.88 36.17
C SER A 9 5.70 -7.34 35.81
N GLN A 10 6.12 -7.79 34.62
CA GLN A 10 5.97 -9.19 34.21
C GLN A 10 6.83 -10.11 35.09
N MET A 11 8.09 -9.74 35.35
CA MET A 11 9.00 -10.47 36.22
C MET A 11 8.45 -10.57 37.66
N VAL A 12 7.93 -9.47 38.21
CA VAL A 12 7.29 -9.47 39.55
C VAL A 12 6.02 -10.33 39.58
N ILE A 13 5.20 -10.33 38.51
CA ILE A 13 4.03 -11.21 38.42
C ILE A 13 4.45 -12.69 38.38
N GLU A 14 5.53 -13.01 37.66
CA GLU A 14 6.06 -14.37 37.56
C GLU A 14 6.65 -14.83 38.91
N GLU A 15 7.48 -14.02 39.58
CA GLU A 15 7.98 -14.27 40.94
C GLU A 15 6.84 -14.50 41.95
N VAL A 16 5.80 -13.66 41.94
CA VAL A 16 4.62 -13.83 42.80
C VAL A 16 3.88 -15.13 42.49
N SER A 17 3.77 -15.52 41.21
CA SER A 17 3.13 -16.79 40.81
C SER A 17 3.91 -18.03 41.28
N VAL A 18 5.26 -17.97 41.24
CA VAL A 18 6.14 -19.02 41.76
C VAL A 18 6.05 -19.11 43.28
N LEU A 19 6.07 -17.99 43.99
CA LEU A 19 5.89 -17.96 45.45
C LEU A 19 4.52 -18.48 45.88
N GLN A 20 3.46 -18.14 45.13
CA GLN A 20 2.10 -18.62 45.40
C GLN A 20 1.97 -20.14 45.17
N THR A 21 2.61 -20.65 44.11
CA THR A 21 2.66 -22.11 43.82
C THR A 21 3.45 -22.84 44.91
N GLN A 22 4.59 -22.30 45.33
CA GLN A 22 5.40 -22.87 46.40
C GLN A 22 4.67 -22.89 47.75
N LEU A 23 3.90 -21.84 48.07
CA LEU A 23 3.06 -21.79 49.28
C LEU A 23 1.92 -22.81 49.24
N GLU A 24 1.32 -23.06 48.08
CA GLU A 24 0.27 -24.07 47.91
C GLU A 24 0.83 -25.50 48.03
N ILE A 25 2.03 -25.74 47.50
CA ILE A 25 2.78 -26.98 47.74
C ILE A 25 3.05 -27.14 49.25
N GLU A 26 3.60 -26.13 49.94
CA GLU A 26 3.89 -26.22 51.39
C GLU A 26 2.64 -26.51 52.23
N LYS A 27 1.50 -25.89 51.91
CA LYS A 27 0.20 -26.20 52.55
C LYS A 27 -0.17 -27.66 52.35
N SER A 28 -0.16 -28.15 51.11
CA SER A 28 -0.50 -29.54 50.81
C SER A 28 0.43 -30.55 51.51
N CYS A 29 1.73 -30.22 51.65
CA CYS A 29 2.69 -31.03 52.39
C CYS A 29 2.40 -31.03 53.90
N ARG A 30 2.05 -29.88 54.49
CA ARG A 30 1.67 -29.77 55.90
C ARG A 30 0.37 -30.53 56.19
N GLU A 31 -0.66 -30.34 55.40
CA GLU A 31 -1.95 -31.02 55.54
C GLU A 31 -1.81 -32.55 55.41
N ASN A 32 -1.01 -33.03 54.45
CA ASN A 32 -0.73 -34.46 54.29
C ASN A 32 0.09 -35.03 55.47
N ALA A 33 1.05 -34.27 56.00
CA ALA A 33 1.80 -34.66 57.19
C ALA A 33 0.90 -34.74 58.44
N GLU A 34 -0.03 -33.80 58.62
CA GLU A 34 -1.02 -33.81 59.70
C GLU A 34 -2.03 -34.96 59.55
N ALA A 35 -2.47 -35.27 58.33
CA ALA A 35 -3.31 -36.44 58.03
C ALA A 35 -2.58 -37.76 58.34
N LEU A 36 -1.28 -37.86 58.01
CA LEU A 36 -0.46 -39.03 58.32
C LEU A 36 -0.21 -39.16 59.83
N ALA A 37 0.07 -38.05 60.52
CA ALA A 37 0.27 -38.04 61.97
C ALA A 37 -1.00 -38.38 62.76
N THR A 38 -2.17 -37.89 62.34
CA THR A 38 -3.46 -38.25 62.93
C THR A 38 -3.83 -39.71 62.66
N LYS A 39 -3.57 -40.22 61.44
CA LYS A 39 -3.72 -41.64 61.10
C LYS A 39 -2.84 -42.52 62.00
N LEU A 40 -1.54 -42.24 62.09
CA LEU A 40 -0.61 -42.98 62.96
C LEU A 40 -1.01 -42.94 64.44
N ASN A 41 -1.48 -41.79 64.94
CA ASN A 41 -2.01 -41.70 66.31
C ASN A 41 -3.27 -42.56 66.51
N SER A 42 -4.16 -42.63 65.51
CA SER A 42 -5.34 -43.50 65.56
C SER A 42 -4.96 -44.99 65.56
N GLU A 43 -3.96 -45.38 64.77
CA GLU A 43 -3.46 -46.75 64.68
C GLU A 43 -2.67 -47.14 65.94
N ASN A 44 -1.83 -46.25 66.47
CA ASN A 44 -1.15 -46.44 67.74
C ASN A 44 -2.14 -46.56 68.92
N ARG A 45 -3.25 -45.81 68.89
CA ARG A 45 -4.34 -45.95 69.88
C ARG A 45 -5.08 -47.29 69.74
N LYS A 46 -5.37 -47.75 68.53
CA LYS A 46 -5.94 -49.08 68.27
C LYS A 46 -5.00 -50.20 68.75
N LEU A 47 -3.71 -50.12 68.43
CA LEU A 47 -2.69 -51.08 68.87
C LEU A 47 -2.52 -51.09 70.38
N LYS A 48 -2.49 -49.93 71.05
CA LYS A 48 -2.49 -49.83 72.52
C LYS A 48 -3.73 -50.46 73.13
N TYR A 49 -4.91 -50.23 72.55
CA TYR A 49 -6.16 -50.87 73.01
C TYR A 49 -6.09 -52.40 72.86
N LEU A 50 -5.69 -52.92 71.70
CA LEU A 50 -5.52 -54.35 71.44
C LEU A 50 -4.46 -55.00 72.35
N SER A 51 -3.34 -54.31 72.61
CA SER A 51 -2.28 -54.79 73.51
C SER A 51 -2.70 -54.76 74.98
N LEU A 52 -3.64 -53.89 75.35
CA LEU A 52 -4.24 -53.87 76.69
C LEU A 52 -5.34 -54.93 76.83
N SER A 53 -6.16 -55.17 75.79
CA SER A 53 -7.24 -56.17 75.83
C SER A 53 -6.74 -57.61 75.69
N SER A 54 -5.59 -57.84 75.06
CA SER A 54 -4.94 -59.15 75.00
C SER A 54 -4.12 -59.50 76.24
N ARG A 55 -3.77 -58.50 77.07
CA ARG A 55 -2.91 -58.70 78.26
C ARG A 55 -3.52 -59.64 79.31
N PRO A 56 -4.83 -59.59 79.66
CA PRO A 56 -5.44 -60.57 80.56
C PRO A 56 -5.41 -62.00 80.01
N CYS A 57 -5.62 -62.15 78.69
CA CYS A 57 -5.58 -63.45 78.03
C CYS A 57 -4.17 -64.08 78.05
N LEU A 58 -3.11 -63.27 77.99
CA LEU A 58 -1.73 -63.75 78.14
C LEU A 58 -1.35 -64.06 79.60
N ASP A 59 -1.95 -63.38 80.57
CA ASP A 59 -1.80 -63.67 82.01
C ASP A 59 -2.46 -65.02 82.36
N GLU A 60 -3.68 -65.24 81.85
CA GLU A 60 -4.45 -66.48 82.03
C GLU A 60 -3.92 -67.66 81.17
N MET A 61 -3.08 -67.39 80.17
CA MET A 61 -2.35 -68.40 79.37
C MET A 61 -0.97 -68.77 79.93
N LEU A 62 -0.52 -68.14 81.04
CA LEU A 62 0.71 -68.51 81.75
C LEU A 62 0.50 -68.96 83.22
N PRO A 63 -0.40 -69.93 83.52
CA PRO A 63 -0.23 -70.77 84.70
C PRO A 63 1.16 -71.42 84.68
N SER A 64 1.80 -71.53 85.85
CA SER A 64 3.22 -71.86 85.99
C SER A 64 3.67 -73.06 85.13
N ILE A 65 4.64 -72.83 84.24
CA ILE A 65 5.30 -73.90 83.48
C ILE A 65 6.17 -74.70 84.46
N THR A 66 5.63 -75.77 85.05
CA THR A 66 6.32 -76.52 86.12
C THR A 66 6.05 -78.03 86.06
N ASP A 67 4.82 -78.48 85.81
CA ASP A 67 4.48 -79.91 85.80
C ASP A 67 3.78 -80.33 84.49
N CYS A 68 4.45 -81.17 83.68
CA CYS A 68 3.82 -82.11 82.72
C CYS A 68 4.84 -83.08 82.04
N MET A 69 5.75 -83.64 82.82
CA MET A 69 6.51 -84.88 82.54
C MET A 69 6.73 -85.57 83.90
N PRO A 70 6.81 -86.91 84.01
CA PRO A 70 6.80 -87.94 82.96
C PRO A 70 5.67 -88.98 83.13
N LEU A 71 5.59 -89.98 82.24
CA LEU A 71 5.86 -91.40 82.60
C LEU A 71 6.06 -92.25 81.33
N GLU A 72 6.85 -93.32 81.42
CA GLU A 72 6.88 -94.42 80.44
C GLU A 72 6.00 -95.56 80.94
N GLU A 73 5.33 -96.29 80.05
CA GLU A 73 5.00 -97.69 80.31
C GLU A 73 4.78 -98.46 78.99
N GLU A 74 5.66 -99.42 78.70
CA GLU A 74 5.37 -100.47 77.72
C GLU A 74 4.69 -101.64 78.44
N THR A 75 3.52 -102.07 77.97
CA THR A 75 2.96 -103.39 78.26
C THR A 75 2.23 -103.93 77.04
N ASP A 76 2.86 -104.90 76.36
CA ASP A 76 2.25 -105.67 75.28
C ASP A 76 1.58 -106.93 75.84
N THR A 77 0.25 -106.88 76.06
CA THR A 77 -0.55 -108.09 76.34
C THR A 77 -1.96 -108.03 75.77
N GLN A 78 -2.20 -108.93 74.82
CA GLN A 78 -3.34 -109.86 74.79
C GLN A 78 -4.76 -109.33 74.51
N ASP A 79 -5.10 -109.38 73.22
CA ASP A 79 -6.25 -110.14 72.70
C ASP A 79 -7.55 -110.15 73.54
N THR A 80 -8.42 -109.17 73.28
CA THR A 80 -9.84 -109.24 73.60
C THR A 80 -10.64 -109.28 72.30
N SER A 81 -11.21 -110.45 71.98
CA SER A 81 -12.09 -110.66 70.81
C SER A 81 -13.24 -109.63 70.77
N PRO A 82 -13.29 -108.71 69.79
CA PRO A 82 -14.34 -107.72 69.74
C PRO A 82 -15.69 -108.32 69.32
N ASP A 83 -16.76 -107.89 69.98
CA ASP A 83 -18.13 -108.22 69.56
C ASP A 83 -18.38 -107.78 68.09
N PRO A 84 -18.95 -108.63 67.21
CA PRO A 84 -19.20 -108.29 65.82
C PRO A 84 -20.03 -107.00 65.60
N CYS A 85 -20.92 -106.64 66.54
CA CYS A 85 -21.68 -105.40 66.43
C CYS A 85 -20.78 -104.16 66.64
N SER A 86 -19.86 -104.21 67.60
CA SER A 86 -18.86 -103.15 67.83
C SER A 86 -17.97 -102.88 66.59
N LEU A 87 -17.50 -103.95 65.92
CA LEU A 87 -16.69 -103.84 64.70
C LEU A 87 -17.49 -103.25 63.54
N SER A 88 -18.75 -103.65 63.37
CA SER A 88 -19.64 -103.07 62.36
C SER A 88 -19.83 -101.56 62.58
N ASN A 89 -20.08 -101.15 63.82
CA ASN A 89 -20.29 -99.74 64.18
C ASN A 89 -19.03 -98.87 64.00
N SER A 90 -17.84 -99.41 64.30
CA SER A 90 -16.57 -98.70 64.03
C SER A 90 -16.30 -98.54 62.53
N ARG A 91 -16.61 -99.57 61.73
CA ARG A 91 -16.47 -99.56 60.27
C ARG A 91 -17.39 -98.53 59.60
N VAL A 92 -18.63 -98.39 60.06
CA VAL A 92 -19.57 -97.38 59.53
C VAL A 92 -19.08 -95.96 59.84
N LYS A 93 -18.66 -95.66 61.07
CA LYS A 93 -18.09 -94.35 61.44
C LYS A 93 -16.84 -94.00 60.62
N LEU A 94 -16.00 -94.99 60.31
CA LEU A 94 -14.85 -94.80 59.43
C LEU A 94 -15.28 -94.52 57.97
N GLN A 95 -16.35 -95.14 57.49
CA GLN A 95 -16.90 -94.88 56.16
C GLN A 95 -17.56 -93.49 56.06
N GLU A 96 -18.24 -93.04 57.11
CA GLU A 96 -18.80 -91.68 57.21
C GLU A 96 -17.71 -90.61 57.21
N THR A 97 -16.67 -90.78 58.04
CA THR A 97 -15.53 -89.83 58.10
C THR A 97 -14.69 -89.82 56.81
N VAL A 98 -14.51 -90.97 56.14
CA VAL A 98 -13.92 -90.99 54.79
C VAL A 98 -14.81 -90.27 53.78
N SER A 99 -16.14 -90.38 53.89
CA SER A 99 -17.08 -89.70 52.98
C SER A 99 -17.05 -88.19 53.15
N THR A 100 -17.10 -87.68 54.39
CA THR A 100 -17.01 -86.24 54.65
C THR A 100 -15.65 -85.67 54.22
N LEU A 101 -14.54 -86.34 54.52
CA LEU A 101 -13.21 -85.93 54.03
C LEU A 101 -13.10 -85.91 52.49
N LEU A 102 -13.80 -86.80 51.79
CA LEU A 102 -13.87 -86.77 50.32
C LEU A 102 -14.74 -85.61 49.79
N GLU A 103 -15.77 -85.20 50.51
CA GLU A 103 -16.56 -84.01 50.17
C GLU A 103 -15.82 -82.71 50.46
N GLU A 104 -15.11 -82.63 51.59
CA GLU A 104 -14.20 -81.52 51.90
C GLU A 104 -13.07 -81.42 50.89
N LYS A 105 -12.46 -82.54 50.49
CA LYS A 105 -11.45 -82.57 49.42
C LYS A 105 -12.01 -82.02 48.09
N LYS A 106 -13.24 -82.38 47.71
CA LYS A 106 -13.91 -81.81 46.53
C LYS A 106 -14.13 -80.30 46.69
N ARG A 107 -14.69 -79.86 47.82
CA ARG A 107 -14.92 -78.44 48.15
C ARG A 107 -13.64 -77.62 48.05
N LEU A 108 -12.57 -78.07 48.69
CA LEU A 108 -11.26 -77.42 48.67
C LEU A 108 -10.63 -77.44 47.26
N SER A 109 -10.79 -78.53 46.50
CA SER A 109 -10.32 -78.60 45.11
C SER A 109 -11.03 -77.59 44.21
N CYS A 110 -12.34 -77.39 44.36
CA CYS A 110 -13.09 -76.35 43.62
C CYS A 110 -12.68 -74.94 44.06
N GLN A 111 -12.47 -74.71 45.36
CA GLN A 111 -11.98 -73.43 45.88
C GLN A 111 -10.57 -73.09 45.37
N LEU A 112 -9.67 -74.08 45.28
CA LEU A 112 -8.33 -73.91 44.71
C LEU A 112 -8.38 -73.58 43.21
N GLN A 113 -9.21 -74.28 42.43
CA GLN A 113 -9.42 -73.98 41.01
C GLN A 113 -9.99 -72.57 40.78
N GLU A 114 -10.93 -72.13 41.60
CA GLU A 114 -11.50 -70.79 41.53
C GLU A 114 -10.47 -69.71 41.92
N GLN A 115 -9.66 -69.93 42.96
CA GLN A 115 -8.57 -69.02 43.31
C GLN A 115 -7.48 -68.97 42.22
N GLN A 116 -7.17 -70.11 41.59
CA GLN A 116 -6.23 -70.16 40.45
C GLN A 116 -6.75 -69.33 39.27
N ARG A 117 -8.05 -69.46 38.93
CA ARG A 117 -8.72 -68.64 37.90
C ARG A 117 -8.63 -67.14 38.22
N GLN A 118 -8.94 -66.75 39.46
CA GLN A 118 -8.85 -65.34 39.90
C GLN A 118 -7.41 -64.81 39.83
N ILE A 119 -6.41 -65.62 40.16
CA ILE A 119 -4.99 -65.26 40.05
C ILE A 119 -4.59 -65.07 38.57
N GLU A 120 -5.11 -65.89 37.65
CA GLU A 120 -4.85 -65.76 36.21
C GLU A 120 -5.54 -64.52 35.61
N GLU A 121 -6.79 -64.24 35.99
CA GLU A 121 -7.53 -63.04 35.59
C GLU A 121 -6.85 -61.75 36.09
N LEU A 122 -6.39 -61.71 37.35
CA LEU A 122 -5.65 -60.57 37.90
C LEU A 122 -4.28 -60.38 37.24
N LYS A 123 -3.58 -61.46 36.86
CA LYS A 123 -2.33 -61.37 36.08
C LYS A 123 -2.57 -60.78 34.70
N ALA A 124 -3.58 -61.27 33.98
CA ALA A 124 -3.93 -60.75 32.64
C ALA A 124 -4.32 -59.27 32.67
N LEU A 125 -5.03 -58.83 33.72
CA LEU A 125 -5.34 -57.41 33.94
C LEU A 125 -4.07 -56.59 34.21
N ALA A 126 -3.19 -57.05 35.10
CA ALA A 126 -1.93 -56.36 35.41
C ALA A 126 -0.98 -56.27 34.21
N GLU A 127 -0.94 -57.30 33.34
CA GLU A 127 -0.18 -57.27 32.09
C GLU A 127 -0.74 -56.25 31.09
N LYS A 128 -2.08 -56.15 30.98
CA LYS A 128 -2.77 -55.15 30.16
C LYS A 128 -2.51 -53.73 30.67
N GLU A 129 -2.66 -53.48 31.96
CA GLU A 129 -2.35 -52.19 32.59
C GLU A 129 -0.87 -51.81 32.41
N GLN A 130 0.05 -52.78 32.51
CA GLN A 130 1.47 -52.57 32.25
C GLN A 130 1.75 -52.24 30.77
N ALA A 131 0.97 -52.77 29.82
CA ALA A 131 1.06 -52.42 28.40
C ALA A 131 0.55 -51.00 28.14
N GLU A 132 -0.61 -50.63 28.68
CA GLU A 132 -1.20 -49.29 28.57
C GLU A 132 -0.29 -48.24 29.22
N MET A 133 0.28 -48.52 30.40
CA MET A 133 1.31 -47.70 31.03
C MET A 133 2.51 -47.45 30.11
N LYS A 134 3.02 -48.48 29.42
CA LYS A 134 4.14 -48.33 28.46
C LYS A 134 3.77 -47.47 27.24
N GLU A 135 2.51 -47.44 26.84
CA GLU A 135 2.04 -46.60 25.73
C GLU A 135 1.84 -45.13 26.16
N LEU A 136 1.27 -44.90 27.35
CA LEU A 136 1.17 -43.57 27.96
C LEU A 136 2.56 -42.94 28.15
N HIS A 137 3.55 -43.69 28.64
CA HIS A 137 4.92 -43.19 28.78
C HIS A 137 5.55 -42.78 27.43
N LYS A 138 5.33 -43.54 26.34
CA LYS A 138 5.78 -43.14 24.99
C LYS A 138 5.10 -41.84 24.53
N THR A 139 3.81 -41.69 24.83
CA THR A 139 3.03 -40.49 24.48
C THR A 139 3.54 -39.26 25.23
N ILE A 140 3.78 -39.38 26.54
CA ILE A 140 4.39 -38.33 27.37
C ILE A 140 5.77 -37.95 26.85
N GLU A 141 6.60 -38.91 26.45
CA GLU A 141 7.93 -38.64 25.89
C GLU A 141 7.85 -37.88 24.55
N GLN A 142 6.90 -38.23 23.67
CA GLN A 142 6.64 -37.51 22.41
C GLN A 142 6.09 -36.09 22.64
N GLN A 143 5.21 -35.90 23.63
CA GLN A 143 4.73 -34.59 24.04
C GLN A 143 5.87 -33.74 24.62
N SER A 144 6.71 -34.29 25.50
CA SER A 144 7.91 -33.61 26.04
C SER A 144 8.89 -33.18 24.93
N LYS A 145 9.15 -34.05 23.95
CA LYS A 145 9.94 -33.72 22.75
C LYS A 145 9.29 -32.60 21.91
N THR A 146 7.96 -32.50 21.92
CA THR A 146 7.22 -31.45 21.19
C THR A 146 7.24 -30.11 21.93
N ILE A 147 7.03 -30.11 23.24
CA ILE A 147 7.17 -28.93 24.11
C ILE A 147 8.58 -28.37 24.01
N LYS A 148 9.63 -29.21 24.05
CA LYS A 148 11.03 -28.75 23.87
C LYS A 148 11.27 -28.07 22.52
N ARG A 149 10.60 -28.51 21.44
CA ARG A 149 10.65 -27.84 20.13
C ARG A 149 9.89 -26.51 20.14
N PHE A 150 8.70 -26.47 20.73
CA PHE A 150 7.90 -25.26 20.83
C PHE A 150 8.61 -24.18 21.67
N ASN A 151 9.13 -24.54 22.85
CA ASN A 151 9.87 -23.62 23.71
C ASN A 151 11.10 -23.04 23.01
N ARG A 152 11.84 -23.83 22.23
CA ARG A 152 12.96 -23.33 21.41
C ARG A 152 12.49 -22.28 20.39
N VAL A 153 11.39 -22.53 19.69
CA VAL A 153 10.83 -21.56 18.72
C VAL A 153 10.30 -20.31 19.43
N SER A 154 9.70 -20.46 20.61
CA SER A 154 9.23 -19.34 21.45
C SER A 154 10.38 -18.45 21.91
N VAL A 155 11.51 -19.03 22.33
CA VAL A 155 12.72 -18.27 22.70
C VAL A 155 13.31 -17.56 21.49
N MET A 156 13.40 -18.20 20.33
CA MET A 156 13.86 -17.53 19.10
C MET A 156 12.95 -16.38 18.67
N ALA A 157 11.63 -16.56 18.76
CA ALA A 157 10.66 -15.52 18.42
C ALA A 157 10.66 -14.33 19.40
N THR A 158 11.00 -14.55 20.67
CA THR A 158 11.16 -13.46 21.66
C THR A 158 12.47 -12.71 21.44
N THR A 159 13.59 -13.39 21.19
CA THR A 159 14.86 -12.71 20.85
C THR A 159 14.77 -11.92 19.54
N GLU A 160 14.16 -12.47 18.48
CA GLU A 160 13.95 -11.74 17.22
C GLU A 160 13.04 -10.51 17.40
N TYR A 161 12.02 -10.60 18.27
CA TYR A 161 11.17 -9.44 18.62
C TYR A 161 11.93 -8.37 19.42
N GLU A 162 12.76 -8.78 20.39
CA GLU A 162 13.56 -7.88 21.22
C GLU A 162 14.63 -7.16 20.39
N GLU A 163 15.38 -7.86 19.54
CA GLU A 163 16.33 -7.26 18.60
C GLU A 163 15.68 -6.23 17.67
N MET A 164 14.52 -6.55 17.09
CA MET A 164 13.79 -5.64 16.20
C MET A 164 13.23 -4.42 16.94
N LYS A 165 12.86 -4.57 18.21
CA LYS A 165 12.42 -3.46 19.07
C LYS A 165 13.59 -2.54 19.43
N GLU A 166 14.76 -3.08 19.79
CA GLU A 166 15.95 -2.27 20.09
C GLU A 166 16.43 -1.49 18.85
N GLN A 167 16.38 -2.09 17.66
CA GLN A 167 16.66 -1.41 16.40
C GLN A 167 15.70 -0.24 16.14
N LEU A 168 14.40 -0.43 16.41
CA LEU A 168 13.39 0.61 16.27
C LEU A 168 13.56 1.76 17.27
N ASP A 169 13.86 1.47 18.53
CA ASP A 169 14.13 2.48 19.56
C ASP A 169 15.41 3.27 19.23
N LEU A 170 16.44 2.60 18.68
CA LEU A 170 17.66 3.24 18.18
C LEU A 170 17.36 4.17 16.99
N GLU A 171 16.61 3.71 15.98
CA GLU A 171 16.22 4.51 14.80
C GLU A 171 15.45 5.76 15.23
N GLN A 172 14.46 5.62 16.12
CA GLN A 172 13.71 6.75 16.66
C GLN A 172 14.64 7.76 17.37
N SER A 173 15.61 7.28 18.16
CA SER A 173 16.59 8.16 18.81
C SER A 173 17.47 8.92 17.81
N LEU A 174 17.86 8.27 16.70
CA LEU A 174 18.67 8.87 15.64
C LEU A 174 17.86 9.87 14.81
N ARG A 175 16.59 9.56 14.53
CA ARG A 175 15.65 10.44 13.88
C ARG A 175 15.45 11.74 14.66
N VAL A 176 15.17 11.66 15.96
CA VAL A 176 14.99 12.84 16.82
C VAL A 176 16.26 13.69 16.89
N LYS A 177 17.45 13.07 16.95
CA LYS A 177 18.74 13.77 16.87
C LYS A 177 18.91 14.49 15.52
N ALA A 178 18.57 13.84 14.41
CA ALA A 178 18.66 14.42 13.07
C ALA A 178 17.66 15.58 12.85
N GLU A 179 16.42 15.45 13.33
CA GLU A 179 15.41 16.50 13.29
C GLU A 179 15.82 17.72 14.14
N THR A 180 16.39 17.48 15.34
CA THR A 180 16.94 18.53 16.21
C THR A 180 18.12 19.25 15.53
N TYR A 181 19.07 18.50 14.98
CA TYR A 181 20.22 19.05 14.27
C TYR A 181 19.80 19.87 13.03
N ALA A 182 18.85 19.38 12.25
CA ALA A 182 18.31 20.11 11.09
C ALA A 182 17.62 21.41 11.52
N HIS A 183 16.91 21.42 12.64
CA HIS A 183 16.32 22.64 13.20
C HIS A 183 17.40 23.64 13.64
N GLU A 184 18.41 23.20 14.40
CA GLU A 184 19.55 24.05 14.79
C GLU A 184 20.28 24.64 13.59
N MET A 185 20.55 23.85 12.55
CA MET A 185 21.20 24.34 11.32
C MET A 185 20.32 25.37 10.60
N LEU A 186 19.00 25.18 10.54
CA LEU A 186 18.08 26.15 9.95
C LEU A 186 18.02 27.46 10.75
N VAL A 187 18.06 27.40 12.08
CA VAL A 187 18.13 28.59 12.95
C VAL A 187 19.45 29.33 12.72
N LYS A 188 20.59 28.65 12.81
CA LYS A 188 21.93 29.22 12.58
C LYS A 188 22.06 29.82 11.17
N GLN A 189 21.51 29.17 10.14
CA GLN A 189 21.47 29.72 8.78
C GLN A 189 20.60 30.97 8.67
N LYS A 190 19.42 31.02 9.33
CA LYS A 190 18.57 32.21 9.36
C LYS A 190 19.25 33.37 10.10
N GLU A 191 19.94 33.09 11.19
CA GLU A 191 20.71 34.08 11.95
C GLU A 191 21.90 34.62 11.14
N ALA A 192 22.68 33.75 10.50
CA ALA A 192 23.77 34.14 9.61
C ALA A 192 23.25 34.95 8.41
N ASN A 193 22.13 34.55 7.79
CA ASN A 193 21.48 35.31 6.73
C ASN A 193 21.02 36.69 7.21
N ARG A 194 20.48 36.79 8.44
CA ARG A 194 20.08 38.08 9.03
C ARG A 194 21.29 38.98 9.30
N GLN A 195 22.39 38.42 9.82
CA GLN A 195 23.64 39.16 10.04
C GLN A 195 24.23 39.64 8.71
N SER A 196 24.31 38.77 7.72
CA SER A 196 24.76 39.10 6.35
C SER A 196 23.88 40.19 5.72
N MET A 197 22.56 40.07 5.80
CA MET A 197 21.62 41.09 5.31
C MET A 197 21.81 42.44 6.00
N ILE A 198 22.06 42.47 7.32
CA ILE A 198 22.35 43.72 8.05
C ILE A 198 23.69 44.30 7.61
N LEU A 199 24.71 43.48 7.34
CA LEU A 199 25.99 43.95 6.81
C LEU A 199 25.82 44.52 5.39
N LEU A 200 25.12 43.83 4.48
CA LEU A 200 24.81 44.34 3.14
C LEU A 200 23.95 45.61 3.17
N GLN A 201 22.99 45.72 4.10
CA GLN A 201 22.12 46.89 4.21
C GLN A 201 22.86 48.13 4.76
N ASN A 202 24.00 47.94 5.42
CA ASN A 202 24.91 49.01 5.83
C ASN A 202 26.13 49.17 4.90
N ALA A 203 26.28 48.29 3.89
CA ALA A 203 27.37 48.34 2.93
C ALA A 203 26.93 49.02 1.63
N ASP A 204 27.60 50.13 1.33
CA ASP A 204 27.48 50.95 0.13
C ASP A 204 26.10 51.57 -0.20
N PRO A 205 26.03 52.92 -0.32
CA PRO A 205 24.93 53.60 -1.02
C PRO A 205 24.72 53.11 -2.48
N SER A 206 25.66 52.35 -3.05
CA SER A 206 25.54 51.71 -4.36
C SER A 206 24.36 50.73 -4.42
N LEU A 207 24.08 49.96 -3.35
CA LEU A 207 22.96 49.01 -3.32
C LEU A 207 21.60 49.73 -3.32
N GLN A 208 21.50 50.84 -2.58
CA GLN A 208 20.30 51.68 -2.59
C GLN A 208 20.10 52.37 -3.94
N LEU A 209 21.19 52.80 -4.60
CA LEU A 209 21.16 53.34 -5.96
C LEU A 209 20.75 52.30 -7.00
N ILE A 210 21.31 51.08 -6.94
CA ILE A 210 20.97 49.97 -7.84
C ILE A 210 19.47 49.64 -7.73
N LYS A 211 18.93 49.55 -6.51
CA LYS A 211 17.50 49.35 -6.32
C LYS A 211 16.65 50.49 -6.90
N ALA A 212 17.04 51.74 -6.67
CA ALA A 212 16.34 52.89 -7.24
C ALA A 212 16.37 52.89 -8.78
N LEU A 213 17.45 52.41 -9.41
CA LEU A 213 17.54 52.24 -10.86
C LEU A 213 16.64 51.10 -11.37
N GLU A 214 16.49 50.01 -10.61
CA GLU A 214 15.56 48.91 -10.93
C GLU A 214 14.10 49.37 -10.81
N ASP A 215 13.74 50.11 -9.75
CA ASP A 215 12.42 50.72 -9.58
C ASP A 215 12.10 51.71 -10.73
N VAL A 216 13.07 52.54 -11.16
CA VAL A 216 12.94 53.44 -12.32
C VAL A 216 12.77 52.68 -13.64
N ALA A 217 13.50 51.58 -13.85
CA ALA A 217 13.37 50.75 -15.04
C ALA A 217 11.97 50.10 -15.13
N ASN A 218 11.44 49.62 -14.00
CA ASN A 218 10.09 49.07 -13.91
C ASN A 218 9.01 50.13 -14.21
N VAL A 219 9.09 51.31 -13.59
CA VAL A 219 8.16 52.43 -13.87
C VAL A 219 8.22 52.88 -15.33
N THR A 220 9.42 52.94 -15.93
CA THR A 220 9.60 53.31 -17.34
C THR A 220 8.93 52.29 -18.27
N LYS A 221 9.11 51.00 -18.02
CA LYS A 221 8.46 49.91 -18.78
C LYS A 221 6.94 50.00 -18.72
N THR A 222 6.36 50.24 -17.55
CA THR A 222 4.90 50.41 -17.41
C THR A 222 4.41 51.66 -18.13
N LEU A 223 5.14 52.78 -18.06
CA LEU A 223 4.81 54.01 -18.78
C LEU A 223 4.84 53.82 -20.31
N GLU A 224 5.77 53.03 -20.84
CA GLU A 224 5.82 52.68 -22.28
C GLU A 224 4.65 51.77 -22.69
N GLN A 225 4.25 50.81 -21.83
CA GLN A 225 3.08 49.96 -22.05
C GLN A 225 1.79 50.79 -22.10
N GLU A 226 1.56 51.68 -21.13
CA GLU A 226 0.41 52.58 -21.10
C GLU A 226 0.38 53.54 -22.29
N ARG A 227 1.53 54.08 -22.70
CA ARG A 227 1.65 54.91 -23.92
C ARG A 227 1.26 54.14 -25.18
N LEU A 228 1.67 52.87 -25.30
CA LEU A 228 1.33 52.02 -26.43
C LEU A 228 -0.17 51.69 -26.46
N LEU A 229 -0.77 51.33 -25.31
CA LEU A 229 -2.21 51.07 -25.18
C LEU A 229 -3.04 52.31 -25.50
N HIS A 230 -2.66 53.48 -24.97
CA HIS A 230 -3.32 54.74 -25.28
C HIS A 230 -3.23 55.08 -26.78
N HIS A 231 -2.05 54.94 -27.39
CA HIS A 231 -1.86 55.17 -28.82
C HIS A 231 -2.69 54.23 -29.71
N GLN A 232 -2.87 52.96 -29.28
CA GLN A 232 -3.76 52.02 -29.95
C GLN A 232 -5.25 52.43 -29.82
N LYS A 233 -5.71 52.85 -28.63
CA LYS A 233 -7.12 53.27 -28.46
C LYS A 233 -7.44 54.59 -29.17
N VAL A 234 -6.50 55.55 -29.23
CA VAL A 234 -6.65 56.77 -30.05
C VAL A 234 -6.85 56.39 -31.51
N LYS A 235 -5.99 55.55 -32.09
CA LYS A 235 -6.12 55.06 -33.48
C LYS A 235 -7.43 54.32 -33.76
N ALA A 236 -7.92 53.54 -32.80
CA ALA A 236 -9.22 52.88 -32.93
C ALA A 236 -10.37 53.92 -32.98
N LEU A 237 -10.38 54.90 -32.09
CA LEU A 237 -11.38 55.98 -32.09
C LEU A 237 -11.32 56.85 -33.35
N GLU A 238 -10.12 57.14 -33.87
CA GLU A 238 -9.92 57.84 -35.15
C GLU A 238 -10.54 57.05 -36.32
N ALA A 239 -10.37 55.72 -36.35
CA ALA A 239 -10.98 54.85 -37.35
C ALA A 239 -12.51 54.74 -37.20
N GLU A 240 -13.02 54.59 -35.96
CA GLU A 240 -14.46 54.58 -35.64
C GLU A 240 -15.15 55.88 -36.13
N LEU A 241 -14.51 57.05 -35.94
CA LEU A 241 -15.00 58.35 -36.42
C LEU A 241 -14.94 58.49 -37.95
N GLN A 242 -13.88 58.00 -38.60
CA GLN A 242 -13.78 57.98 -40.06
C GLN A 242 -14.87 57.10 -40.67
N GLU A 243 -15.09 55.89 -40.14
CA GLU A 243 -16.15 54.98 -40.60
C GLU A 243 -17.54 55.61 -40.45
N TYR A 244 -17.82 56.28 -39.33
CA TYR A 244 -19.06 57.02 -39.14
C TYR A 244 -19.25 58.13 -40.19
N SER A 245 -18.21 58.92 -40.47
CA SER A 245 -18.27 60.01 -41.46
C SER A 245 -18.52 59.50 -42.89
N LEU A 246 -17.98 58.34 -43.25
CA LEU A 246 -18.22 57.69 -44.54
C LEU A 246 -19.64 57.13 -44.63
N LYS A 247 -20.16 56.51 -43.56
CA LYS A 247 -21.56 56.05 -43.50
C LYS A 247 -22.55 57.20 -43.68
N GLN A 248 -22.27 58.36 -43.08
CA GLN A 248 -23.10 59.56 -43.24
C GLN A 248 -23.11 60.06 -44.69
N GLN A 249 -21.94 60.14 -45.35
CA GLN A 249 -21.85 60.52 -46.77
C GLN A 249 -22.58 59.52 -47.69
N ILE A 250 -22.49 58.22 -47.41
CA ILE A 250 -23.21 57.19 -48.17
C ILE A 250 -24.73 57.35 -48.01
N ALA A 251 -25.23 57.58 -46.80
CA ALA A 251 -26.66 57.78 -46.54
C ALA A 251 -27.19 59.06 -47.22
N GLU A 252 -26.41 60.14 -47.22
CA GLU A 252 -26.79 61.39 -47.91
C GLU A 252 -26.83 61.20 -49.43
N LEU A 253 -25.82 60.53 -50.03
CA LEU A 253 -25.83 60.18 -51.45
C LEU A 253 -26.98 59.23 -51.83
N GLN A 254 -27.35 58.29 -50.95
CA GLN A 254 -28.50 57.41 -51.15
C GLN A 254 -29.82 58.20 -51.17
N SER A 255 -30.01 59.15 -50.25
CA SER A 255 -31.19 60.02 -50.23
C SER A 255 -31.25 60.96 -51.45
N GLN A 256 -30.11 61.48 -51.91
CA GLN A 256 -30.04 62.25 -53.15
C GLN A 256 -30.40 61.40 -54.38
N LEU A 257 -29.95 60.15 -54.45
CA LEU A 257 -30.34 59.22 -55.52
C LEU A 257 -31.84 58.90 -55.49
N GLU A 258 -32.42 58.63 -54.33
CA GLU A 258 -33.85 58.37 -54.16
C GLU A 258 -34.71 59.58 -54.61
N LEU A 259 -34.31 60.79 -54.26
CA LEU A 259 -34.95 62.03 -54.72
C LEU A 259 -34.88 62.16 -56.25
N MET A 260 -33.70 61.97 -56.84
CA MET A 260 -33.50 62.02 -58.30
C MET A 260 -34.28 60.93 -59.05
N GLU A 261 -34.47 59.75 -58.44
CA GLU A 261 -35.30 58.68 -59.01
C GLU A 261 -36.80 59.01 -58.95
N GLU A 262 -37.28 59.72 -57.91
CA GLU A 262 -38.65 60.21 -57.85
C GLU A 262 -38.90 61.37 -58.85
N GLU A 263 -38.00 62.34 -58.95
CA GLU A 263 -38.06 63.41 -59.95
C GLU A 263 -38.03 62.85 -61.39
N LYS A 264 -37.19 61.84 -61.62
CA LYS A 264 -37.19 61.08 -62.88
C LYS A 264 -38.55 60.40 -63.13
N ARG A 265 -39.11 59.72 -62.12
CA ARG A 265 -40.41 59.03 -62.26
C ARG A 265 -41.55 60.01 -62.53
N GLU A 266 -41.54 61.18 -61.90
CA GLU A 266 -42.54 62.22 -62.15
C GLU A 266 -42.39 62.81 -63.56
N THR A 267 -41.16 63.08 -64.01
CA THR A 267 -40.90 63.61 -65.36
C THR A 267 -41.19 62.59 -66.47
N GLU A 268 -40.90 61.31 -66.26
CA GLU A 268 -41.32 60.21 -67.14
C GLU A 268 -42.86 60.08 -67.18
N GLY A 269 -43.54 60.20 -66.03
CA GLY A 269 -45.01 60.22 -65.96
C GLY A 269 -45.64 61.40 -66.71
N ARG A 270 -45.09 62.62 -66.52
CA ARG A 270 -45.48 63.82 -67.27
C ARG A 270 -45.25 63.64 -68.78
N LEU A 271 -44.12 63.04 -69.18
CA LEU A 271 -43.81 62.75 -70.59
C LEU A 271 -44.84 61.80 -71.20
N GLN A 272 -45.13 60.66 -70.56
CA GLN A 272 -46.13 59.70 -71.04
C GLN A 272 -47.53 60.33 -71.19
N GLU A 273 -47.90 61.24 -70.28
CA GLU A 273 -49.17 61.97 -70.37
C GLU A 273 -49.19 62.97 -71.54
N VAL A 274 -48.08 63.66 -71.80
CA VAL A 274 -47.89 64.52 -72.98
C VAL A 274 -47.89 63.70 -74.27
N GLU A 275 -47.22 62.56 -74.34
CA GLU A 275 -47.24 61.65 -75.50
C GLU A 275 -48.63 61.09 -75.78
N LYS A 276 -49.42 60.83 -74.74
CA LYS A 276 -50.83 60.43 -74.88
C LYS A 276 -51.64 61.58 -75.49
N LYS A 277 -51.50 62.80 -74.94
CA LYS A 277 -52.13 64.03 -75.46
C LYS A 277 -51.73 64.31 -76.91
N ASN A 278 -50.45 64.14 -77.27
CA ASN A 278 -49.96 64.34 -78.63
C ASN A 278 -50.54 63.31 -79.60
N ARG A 279 -50.52 62.01 -79.26
CA ARG A 279 -51.18 60.97 -80.09
C ARG A 279 -52.69 61.23 -80.26
N ASP A 280 -53.35 61.76 -79.24
CA ASP A 280 -54.76 62.16 -79.30
C ASP A 280 -55.00 63.51 -80.02
N LEU A 281 -53.96 64.28 -80.33
CA LEU A 281 -53.99 65.44 -81.22
C LEU A 281 -53.62 65.06 -82.65
N GLU A 282 -52.64 64.19 -82.87
CA GLU A 282 -52.27 63.64 -84.19
C GLU A 282 -53.46 62.96 -84.85
N LYS A 283 -54.22 62.13 -84.11
CA LYS A 283 -55.49 61.53 -84.58
C LYS A 283 -56.52 62.58 -85.07
N ARG A 284 -56.47 63.81 -84.54
CA ARG A 284 -57.33 64.96 -84.93
C ARG A 284 -56.68 65.89 -85.98
N ALA A 285 -55.35 65.84 -86.12
CA ALA A 285 -54.60 66.62 -87.10
C ALA A 285 -54.52 65.91 -88.46
N LEU A 286 -54.42 64.57 -88.46
CA LEU A 286 -54.47 63.73 -89.67
C LEU A 286 -55.77 63.89 -90.48
N THR A 287 -56.77 64.58 -89.91
CA THR A 287 -58.06 64.91 -90.53
C THR A 287 -58.13 66.30 -91.18
N ARG A 288 -57.06 67.14 -91.16
CA ARG A 288 -57.11 68.54 -91.65
C ARG A 288 -55.77 69.08 -92.29
N PRO A 289 -55.80 69.81 -93.43
CA PRO A 289 -54.60 70.37 -94.11
C PRO A 289 -54.38 71.90 -93.94
N CYS A 290 -53.15 72.41 -94.17
CA CYS A 290 -52.75 73.85 -94.16
C CYS A 290 -51.52 74.18 -95.06
N THR A 291 -51.22 75.49 -95.27
CA THR A 291 -50.25 76.05 -96.24
C THR A 291 -49.23 77.10 -95.65
N ARG A 292 -48.40 77.78 -96.49
CA ARG A 292 -47.19 78.61 -96.15
C ARG A 292 -47.38 80.14 -96.31
N ASP A 293 -46.46 80.97 -95.75
CA ASP A 293 -45.76 82.08 -96.47
C ASP A 293 -44.61 82.81 -95.69
N ARG A 294 -43.81 83.71 -96.34
CA ARG A 294 -42.66 84.51 -95.76
C ARG A 294 -42.15 85.73 -96.60
N PRO A 295 -41.77 86.89 -96.00
CA PRO A 295 -40.84 87.92 -96.58
C PRO A 295 -39.63 88.40 -95.69
N ASN A 296 -39.14 89.68 -95.76
CA ASN A 296 -37.72 90.12 -95.49
C ASN A 296 -37.47 91.46 -94.65
N PRO A 297 -36.20 91.88 -94.30
CA PRO A 297 -35.88 92.84 -93.19
C PRO A 297 -34.85 94.04 -93.42
N ARG A 298 -34.56 94.85 -92.34
CA ARG A 298 -33.49 95.91 -92.07
C ARG A 298 -33.79 97.41 -92.46
N PRO A 299 -33.17 98.48 -91.85
CA PRO A 299 -32.39 98.69 -90.57
C PRO A 299 -32.61 100.04 -89.73
N CYS A 300 -31.87 100.22 -88.59
CA CYS A 300 -31.30 101.47 -87.95
C CYS A 300 -31.96 102.37 -86.81
N SER A 301 -31.35 102.35 -85.59
CA SER A 301 -31.05 103.47 -84.60
C SER A 301 -32.18 104.26 -83.85
N PRO A 302 -31.94 105.07 -82.76
CA PRO A 302 -30.76 105.35 -81.88
C PRO A 302 -31.04 105.23 -80.32
N ALA A 303 -30.24 105.87 -79.42
CA ALA A 303 -30.34 105.87 -77.92
C ALA A 303 -30.01 107.26 -77.28
N PRO A 304 -30.16 107.53 -75.94
CA PRO A 304 -28.98 107.52 -75.00
C PRO A 304 -29.19 107.43 -73.44
N SER A 305 -28.14 106.99 -72.69
CA SER A 305 -27.63 107.42 -71.33
C SER A 305 -28.53 107.44 -70.05
N THR A 306 -28.09 107.22 -68.79
CA THR A 306 -26.83 107.58 -68.06
C THR A 306 -26.50 106.66 -66.82
N THR A 307 -25.21 106.58 -66.42
CA THR A 307 -24.57 106.36 -65.07
C THR A 307 -25.12 105.34 -64.01
N THR A 308 -24.34 104.67 -63.12
CA THR A 308 -23.05 105.03 -62.45
C THR A 308 -22.24 103.83 -61.87
N THR A 309 -20.93 103.75 -62.18
CA THR A 309 -19.74 103.29 -61.36
C THR A 309 -19.50 101.83 -60.83
N PRO A 310 -18.22 101.40 -60.60
CA PRO A 310 -17.76 100.02 -60.26
C PRO A 310 -17.07 99.90 -58.86
N PRO A 311 -16.39 98.79 -58.43
CA PRO A 311 -15.00 98.43 -58.85
C PRO A 311 -14.75 96.87 -58.95
N PRO A 312 -13.57 96.23 -58.66
CA PRO A 312 -12.67 95.76 -59.75
C PRO A 312 -12.05 94.32 -59.64
N PRO A 313 -11.39 93.81 -60.71
CA PRO A 313 -10.36 92.75 -60.68
C PRO A 313 -8.92 93.34 -60.54
N PRO A 314 -7.81 92.55 -60.47
CA PRO A 314 -7.64 91.09 -60.54
C PRO A 314 -7.18 90.50 -59.16
N PRO A 315 -5.99 89.89 -58.85
CA PRO A 315 -4.72 89.63 -59.57
C PRO A 315 -4.23 88.15 -59.65
N LEU A 316 -3.12 87.95 -60.37
CA LEU A 316 -2.11 86.86 -60.31
C LEU A 316 -0.73 87.58 -60.30
N PRO A 317 0.41 87.05 -59.79
CA PRO A 317 0.93 85.68 -60.00
C PRO A 317 1.61 85.07 -58.72
N HIS A 318 2.39 83.97 -58.74
CA HIS A 318 3.76 83.84 -59.25
C HIS A 318 4.12 82.39 -59.67
N ARG A 319 5.13 82.27 -60.54
CA ARG A 319 5.90 81.03 -60.79
C ARG A 319 7.27 81.17 -60.15
N ASP A 320 7.80 80.08 -59.63
CA ASP A 320 9.19 79.60 -59.78
C ASP A 320 9.20 78.10 -59.40
N ALA A 321 9.78 77.17 -60.16
CA ALA A 321 11.17 77.01 -60.62
C ALA A 321 12.07 76.32 -59.58
N THR A 322 12.94 75.44 -60.07
CA THR A 322 13.83 74.52 -59.33
C THR A 322 15.25 75.16 -59.22
N PRO A 323 16.39 74.50 -58.87
CA PRO A 323 16.65 73.11 -58.48
C PRO A 323 17.76 72.91 -57.38
N SER A 324 18.29 71.69 -57.27
CA SER A 324 19.71 71.35 -56.97
C SER A 324 20.43 71.87 -55.71
N GLY A 325 20.47 71.02 -54.68
CA GLY A 325 21.64 70.17 -54.39
C GLY A 325 23.04 70.77 -54.10
N LYS A 326 23.60 70.38 -52.94
CA LYS A 326 25.01 70.05 -52.63
C LYS A 326 24.97 69.14 -51.40
N THR A 327 25.64 67.99 -51.30
CA THR A 327 27.03 67.62 -51.65
C THR A 327 28.05 68.34 -50.77
N ILE A 328 28.39 67.74 -49.63
CA ILE A 328 29.67 67.94 -48.96
C ILE A 328 30.38 66.59 -48.94
N SER A 329 31.39 66.43 -49.80
CA SER A 329 32.17 65.20 -49.92
C SER A 329 33.55 65.37 -49.29
N SER A 330 33.80 64.63 -48.20
CA SER A 330 35.15 64.29 -47.73
C SER A 330 35.19 62.76 -47.56
N LYS A 331 36.13 61.96 -48.11
CA LYS A 331 37.49 62.17 -48.63
C LYS A 331 38.48 62.58 -47.52
N GLY A 332 39.25 61.65 -46.94
CA GLY A 332 39.36 60.20 -47.16
C GLY A 332 40.05 59.52 -45.95
N GLY A 333 40.46 58.26 -45.98
CA GLY A 333 40.46 57.28 -47.08
C GLY A 333 40.91 55.90 -46.55
N SER A 334 41.57 55.07 -47.38
CA SER A 334 42.22 53.83 -46.93
C SER A 334 43.66 53.75 -47.46
N PRO A 335 44.54 53.00 -46.79
CA PRO A 335 45.07 51.81 -47.46
C PRO A 335 45.24 50.56 -46.56
N LYS A 336 44.40 49.56 -46.82
CA LYS A 336 44.76 48.15 -47.13
C LYS A 336 46.06 47.54 -46.55
N LEU A 337 45.92 46.56 -45.64
CA LEU A 337 46.68 45.28 -45.44
C LEU A 337 46.40 44.82 -43.97
N GLN A 338 46.19 43.54 -43.60
CA GLN A 338 46.53 42.25 -44.21
C GLN A 338 45.40 41.19 -44.11
N GLN A 339 45.40 40.23 -45.05
CA GLN A 339 44.95 38.81 -45.03
C GLN A 339 43.59 38.35 -44.44
N ALA A 340 43.07 37.23 -45.00
CA ALA A 340 41.82 36.54 -44.64
C ALA A 340 42.11 35.30 -43.74
N PRO A 341 41.17 34.43 -43.26
CA PRO A 341 39.86 34.01 -43.82
C PRO A 341 38.65 34.36 -42.89
N GLY A 342 37.38 34.02 -43.17
CA GLY A 342 36.73 33.49 -44.38
C GLY A 342 35.41 32.75 -44.09
N GLY A 343 34.37 32.98 -44.91
CA GLY A 343 33.19 32.11 -45.12
C GLY A 343 32.15 31.90 -44.01
N ALA A 344 32.48 32.06 -42.74
CA ALA A 344 31.72 31.49 -41.62
C ALA A 344 30.21 31.84 -41.55
N ASP A 345 29.84 33.11 -41.64
CA ASP A 345 28.45 33.52 -41.35
C ASP A 345 27.45 33.13 -42.46
N ASN A 346 27.91 33.03 -43.71
CA ASN A 346 27.06 32.54 -44.80
C ASN A 346 26.72 31.06 -44.60
N VAL A 347 27.66 30.27 -44.06
CA VAL A 347 27.43 28.86 -43.68
C VAL A 347 26.45 28.76 -42.51
N LYS A 348 26.58 29.61 -41.48
CA LYS A 348 25.62 29.65 -40.34
C LYS A 348 24.20 29.97 -40.81
N VAL A 349 24.02 31.03 -41.61
CA VAL A 349 22.70 31.43 -42.12
C VAL A 349 22.10 30.33 -43.00
N LYS A 350 22.91 29.71 -43.87
CA LYS A 350 22.45 28.60 -44.72
C LYS A 350 22.05 27.36 -43.90
N ALA A 351 22.80 27.00 -42.86
CA ALA A 351 22.48 25.89 -41.97
C ALA A 351 21.20 26.15 -41.15
N VAL A 352 20.99 27.39 -40.66
CA VAL A 352 19.74 27.77 -39.98
C VAL A 352 18.56 27.71 -40.94
N ASN A 353 18.71 28.16 -42.19
CA ASN A 353 17.63 28.09 -43.18
C ASN A 353 17.32 26.63 -43.60
N GLU A 354 18.33 25.77 -43.71
CA GLU A 354 18.17 24.33 -43.95
C GLU A 354 17.48 23.62 -42.77
N MET A 355 17.78 24.04 -41.53
CA MET A 355 17.10 23.56 -40.32
C MET A 355 15.64 24.00 -40.28
N MET A 356 15.34 25.27 -40.59
CA MET A 356 13.97 25.80 -40.70
C MET A 356 13.15 25.01 -41.74
N GLU A 357 13.72 24.76 -42.92
CA GLU A 357 13.02 23.97 -43.96
C GLU A 357 12.85 22.50 -43.58
N ARG A 358 13.78 21.88 -42.82
CA ARG A 358 13.56 20.53 -42.25
C ARG A 358 12.45 20.49 -41.21
N ILE A 359 12.34 21.50 -40.34
CA ILE A 359 11.24 21.61 -39.37
C ILE A 359 9.90 21.77 -40.11
N LYS A 360 9.87 22.62 -41.15
CA LYS A 360 8.70 22.94 -41.96
C LYS A 360 8.18 21.77 -42.82
N HIS A 361 9.06 20.92 -43.34
CA HIS A 361 8.67 19.69 -44.05
C HIS A 361 8.44 18.48 -43.13
N GLY A 362 8.89 18.57 -41.87
CA GLY A 362 8.77 17.50 -40.87
C GLY A 362 9.75 16.34 -41.07
N VAL A 363 9.83 15.48 -40.04
CA VAL A 363 10.60 14.23 -40.07
C VAL A 363 9.65 13.07 -39.82
N VAL A 364 9.59 12.12 -40.75
CA VAL A 364 8.73 10.92 -40.63
C VAL A 364 9.33 9.96 -39.60
N LEU A 365 8.93 10.12 -38.34
CA LEU A 365 9.29 9.20 -37.27
C LEU A 365 8.56 7.87 -37.44
N ARG A 366 9.31 6.76 -37.43
CA ARG A 366 8.74 5.41 -37.49
C ARG A 366 8.08 5.07 -36.14
N PRO A 367 6.84 4.56 -36.10
CA PRO A 367 6.19 4.21 -34.84
C PRO A 367 7.00 3.18 -34.04
N VAL A 368 7.39 3.54 -32.82
CA VAL A 368 8.00 2.61 -31.84
C VAL A 368 6.88 2.04 -30.97
N LYS A 369 6.74 0.72 -30.97
CA LYS A 369 5.79 0.00 -30.12
C LYS A 369 6.43 -0.15 -28.73
N GLY A 370 5.79 0.42 -27.69
CA GLY A 370 6.33 0.44 -26.33
C GLY A 370 6.36 -0.93 -25.64
N GLY A 371 6.88 -1.06 -24.42
CA GLY A 371 7.46 -0.02 -23.55
C GLY A 371 7.01 -0.19 -22.09
N ASP A 372 7.95 -0.16 -21.14
CA ASP A 372 7.69 -0.21 -19.69
C ASP A 372 8.52 0.89 -18.97
N SER A 373 8.35 1.05 -17.67
CA SER A 373 8.18 2.35 -17.01
C SER A 373 9.32 2.77 -16.06
N LYS A 374 9.54 4.10 -15.90
CA LYS A 374 9.54 4.84 -14.60
C LYS A 374 10.01 6.32 -14.62
N LYS A 375 9.11 7.22 -14.16
CA LYS A 375 9.36 8.45 -13.33
C LYS A 375 9.97 9.71 -14.04
N PRO A 376 10.07 10.91 -13.40
CA PRO A 376 9.01 11.97 -13.42
C PRO A 376 9.60 13.43 -13.56
N PRO A 377 9.00 14.53 -13.02
CA PRO A 377 7.66 15.16 -13.18
C PRO A 377 7.72 16.65 -13.66
N VAL A 378 6.56 17.29 -13.93
CA VAL A 378 6.10 18.65 -13.43
C VAL A 378 4.79 19.09 -14.15
N MET A 379 4.06 20.03 -13.52
CA MET A 379 2.79 20.74 -13.84
C MET A 379 2.48 21.04 -15.33
N GLU A 380 1.22 21.24 -15.77
CA GLU A 380 0.19 22.16 -15.24
C GLU A 380 -1.29 21.68 -15.44
N GLU A 381 -2.29 22.55 -15.18
CA GLU A 381 -3.75 22.26 -15.10
C GLU A 381 -4.37 21.56 -16.34
N LYS A 382 -5.42 20.73 -16.25
CA LYS A 382 -6.75 21.01 -15.66
C LYS A 382 -7.60 19.73 -15.47
N LEU A 383 -8.47 19.72 -14.44
CA LEU A 383 -9.44 18.65 -14.10
C LEU A 383 -10.58 18.51 -15.16
N PRO A 384 -11.25 17.36 -15.34
CA PRO A 384 -11.68 16.40 -14.29
C PRO A 384 -10.74 15.21 -14.01
N GLN A 385 -10.78 14.71 -12.78
CA GLN A 385 -10.39 13.34 -12.47
C GLN A 385 -11.54 12.39 -12.83
N GLU A 386 -11.35 11.54 -13.85
CA GLU A 386 -11.98 10.22 -13.82
C GLU A 386 -11.41 9.50 -12.59
N SER A 387 -12.27 9.18 -11.63
CA SER A 387 -11.81 8.96 -10.26
C SER A 387 -11.28 7.54 -10.05
N ALA A 388 -10.13 7.40 -9.41
CA ALA A 388 -9.66 6.10 -8.91
C ALA A 388 -10.66 5.47 -7.92
N MET A 389 -11.53 6.27 -7.29
CA MET A 389 -12.64 5.79 -6.47
C MET A 389 -13.75 5.13 -7.31
N GLU A 390 -13.86 5.47 -8.59
CA GLU A 390 -14.87 4.98 -9.53
C GLU A 390 -14.41 3.67 -10.20
N GLU A 391 -13.13 3.53 -10.52
CA GLU A 391 -12.51 2.22 -10.77
C GLU A 391 -12.64 1.29 -9.55
N LEU A 392 -12.29 1.77 -8.35
CA LEU A 392 -12.45 0.99 -7.12
C LEU A 392 -13.91 0.62 -6.85
N LYS A 393 -14.88 1.49 -7.19
CA LYS A 393 -16.31 1.20 -7.13
C LYS A 393 -16.72 0.11 -8.12
N GLY A 394 -16.19 0.12 -9.35
CA GLY A 394 -16.40 -0.96 -10.34
C GLY A 394 -15.81 -2.30 -9.89
N ILE A 395 -14.62 -2.28 -9.28
CA ILE A 395 -13.97 -3.47 -8.70
C ILE A 395 -14.78 -3.99 -7.49
N LEU A 396 -15.24 -3.10 -6.60
CA LEU A 396 -16.08 -3.47 -5.46
C LEU A 396 -17.46 -3.98 -5.89
N GLU A 397 -18.08 -3.42 -6.93
CA GLU A 397 -19.36 -3.90 -7.44
C GLU A 397 -19.25 -5.26 -8.14
N THR A 398 -18.19 -5.51 -8.90
CA THR A 398 -17.96 -6.84 -9.52
C THR A 398 -17.70 -7.94 -8.48
N VAL A 399 -16.95 -7.64 -7.41
CA VAL A 399 -16.79 -8.54 -6.26
C VAL A 399 -18.12 -8.74 -5.51
N LYS A 400 -18.95 -7.69 -5.38
CA LYS A 400 -20.24 -7.71 -4.65
C LYS A 400 -21.40 -8.34 -5.45
N LYS A 401 -21.25 -8.62 -6.76
CA LYS A 401 -22.31 -9.16 -7.63
C LYS A 401 -22.17 -10.66 -7.96
N SER A 402 -21.10 -11.32 -7.54
CA SER A 402 -20.94 -12.77 -7.74
C SER A 402 -21.75 -13.56 -6.70
N PRO A 403 -22.47 -14.66 -7.05
CA PRO A 403 -23.59 -15.12 -6.23
C PRO A 403 -23.18 -15.96 -5.00
N SER A 404 -23.91 -15.77 -3.90
CA SER A 404 -23.95 -16.77 -2.83
C SER A 404 -24.48 -18.10 -3.36
N ARG A 405 -23.82 -19.21 -3.01
CA ARG A 405 -24.33 -20.56 -3.27
C ARG A 405 -24.04 -21.58 -2.16
N GLY A 406 -24.20 -21.14 -0.91
CA GLY A 406 -24.88 -21.99 0.07
C GLY A 406 -26.39 -21.89 -0.15
N SER A 407 -27.21 -22.89 0.17
CA SER A 407 -26.92 -24.21 0.76
C SER A 407 -28.09 -25.16 0.44
N GLN A 408 -27.82 -26.43 0.17
CA GLN A 408 -28.87 -27.46 0.11
C GLN A 408 -28.32 -28.79 0.64
N GLU A 409 -29.13 -29.49 1.42
CA GLU A 409 -28.69 -30.55 2.34
C GLU A 409 -29.25 -31.92 1.93
N SER A 410 -28.39 -32.93 1.75
CA SER A 410 -28.74 -34.37 1.87
C SER A 410 -27.55 -35.32 1.60
N VAL A 411 -27.20 -36.11 2.63
CA VAL A 411 -26.84 -37.56 2.56
C VAL A 411 -25.51 -37.96 1.83
N PRO A 412 -24.77 -39.04 2.24
CA PRO A 412 -23.30 -39.10 2.05
C PRO A 412 -22.71 -40.21 1.13
N SER A 413 -21.39 -40.13 0.92
CA SER A 413 -20.42 -41.18 0.47
C SER A 413 -20.35 -41.51 -1.04
N PRO A 414 -19.22 -42.05 -1.59
CA PRO A 414 -17.88 -42.32 -1.04
C PRO A 414 -16.76 -41.55 -1.86
N PRO A 415 -15.44 -41.90 -1.88
CA PRO A 415 -14.36 -40.91 -2.09
C PRO A 415 -13.62 -40.87 -3.44
N GLY A 416 -13.10 -39.69 -3.81
CA GLY A 416 -11.85 -39.56 -4.58
C GLY A 416 -11.77 -38.41 -5.62
N LYS A 417 -10.60 -37.74 -5.65
CA LYS A 417 -10.08 -36.85 -6.72
C LYS A 417 -10.81 -35.50 -6.93
N SER A 418 -10.30 -34.46 -6.26
CA SER A 418 -10.61 -33.05 -6.58
C SER A 418 -9.85 -32.56 -7.84
N PRO A 419 -10.50 -31.92 -8.84
CA PRO A 419 -9.83 -31.50 -10.08
C PRO A 419 -9.01 -30.20 -9.97
N VAL A 420 -9.16 -29.43 -8.89
CA VAL A 420 -8.70 -28.02 -8.79
C VAL A 420 -7.18 -27.87 -8.59
N SER A 421 -6.45 -28.93 -8.21
CA SER A 421 -4.99 -28.88 -8.02
C SER A 421 -4.18 -28.93 -9.32
N SER A 422 -4.76 -29.45 -10.41
CA SER A 422 -4.03 -29.83 -11.63
C SER A 422 -3.38 -28.63 -12.35
N GLU A 423 -4.15 -27.56 -12.57
CA GLU A 423 -3.67 -26.40 -13.33
C GLU A 423 -2.56 -25.63 -12.60
N LEU A 424 -2.69 -25.48 -11.27
CA LEU A 424 -1.67 -24.81 -10.46
C LEU A 424 -0.35 -25.62 -10.43
N GLU A 425 -0.43 -26.94 -10.36
CA GLU A 425 0.75 -27.82 -10.51
C GLU A 425 1.40 -27.68 -11.90
N VAL A 426 0.61 -27.64 -12.98
CA VAL A 426 1.13 -27.44 -14.34
C VAL A 426 1.86 -26.09 -14.47
N ILE A 427 1.28 -25.02 -13.93
CA ILE A 427 1.91 -23.69 -13.91
C ILE A 427 3.22 -23.70 -13.11
N LEU A 428 3.23 -24.30 -11.91
CA LEU A 428 4.43 -24.38 -11.06
C LEU A 428 5.53 -25.25 -11.67
N ARG A 429 5.19 -26.36 -12.33
CA ARG A 429 6.15 -27.21 -13.06
C ARG A 429 6.70 -26.49 -14.30
N ARG A 430 5.88 -25.75 -15.04
CA ARG A 430 6.31 -24.93 -16.19
C ARG A 430 7.28 -23.82 -15.76
N ARG A 431 6.97 -23.11 -14.67
CA ARG A 431 7.82 -22.06 -14.09
C ARG A 431 9.15 -22.62 -13.56
N ARG A 432 9.13 -23.81 -12.93
CA ARG A 432 10.34 -24.52 -12.48
C ARG A 432 11.24 -24.94 -13.66
N LYS A 433 10.66 -25.36 -14.80
CA LYS A 433 11.45 -25.68 -16.00
C LYS A 433 12.05 -24.44 -16.66
N GLN A 434 11.29 -23.34 -16.76
CA GLN A 434 11.80 -22.07 -17.29
C GLN A 434 12.95 -21.48 -16.47
N ALA A 435 13.02 -21.78 -15.17
CA ALA A 435 14.15 -21.37 -14.32
C ALA A 435 15.46 -22.15 -14.58
N CYS A 436 15.45 -23.22 -15.38
CA CYS A 436 16.64 -24.01 -15.72
C CYS A 436 17.19 -23.75 -17.12
N ASP A 437 16.37 -23.26 -18.05
CA ASP A 437 16.70 -23.10 -19.48
C ASP A 437 17.10 -21.65 -19.85
N SER A 438 17.70 -20.87 -18.94
CA SER A 438 18.15 -19.49 -19.22
C SER A 438 19.28 -19.01 -18.31
N GLY A 439 20.49 -18.86 -18.86
CA GLY A 439 21.65 -18.26 -18.17
C GLY A 439 22.87 -19.19 -18.07
N GLY A 440 23.54 -19.46 -19.19
CA GLY A 440 24.83 -20.15 -19.17
C GLY A 440 25.98 -19.20 -18.81
N GLY A 441 26.94 -19.67 -18.01
CA GLY A 441 28.28 -19.09 -17.99
C GLY A 441 28.78 -18.39 -16.71
N SER A 442 28.79 -19.07 -15.56
CA SER A 442 30.02 -19.12 -14.74
C SER A 442 30.03 -20.34 -13.80
N LYS A 443 31.20 -20.64 -13.22
CA LYS A 443 31.49 -21.87 -12.48
C LYS A 443 31.19 -21.70 -10.99
N THR A 444 30.45 -22.63 -10.38
CA THR A 444 30.87 -23.38 -9.18
C THR A 444 29.99 -24.61 -9.00
N ILE A 445 30.66 -25.71 -8.68
CA ILE A 445 30.21 -27.10 -8.54
C ILE A 445 28.92 -27.26 -7.72
N CYS A 446 27.92 -27.94 -8.30
CA CYS A 446 26.88 -28.63 -7.52
C CYS A 446 27.43 -29.98 -7.04
N LEU A 447 27.22 -30.32 -5.77
CA LEU A 447 27.38 -31.69 -5.29
C LEU A 447 26.36 -31.98 -4.18
N PHE A 448 25.27 -32.63 -4.57
CA PHE A 448 24.32 -33.26 -3.65
C PHE A 448 24.44 -34.76 -3.84
N GLY A 449 25.01 -35.46 -2.87
CA GLY A 449 25.34 -36.89 -2.96
C GLY A 449 25.24 -37.57 -1.62
N PHE A 450 24.30 -38.50 -1.49
CA PHE A 450 24.26 -39.45 -0.38
C PHE A 450 25.46 -40.41 -0.48
N LEU A 451 26.07 -40.77 0.66
CA LEU A 451 26.24 -42.16 1.16
C LEU A 451 27.22 -42.23 2.35
N HIS A 452 26.90 -43.13 3.29
CA HIS A 452 27.78 -43.88 4.21
C HIS A 452 28.92 -43.20 5.01
N SER A 453 28.77 -43.28 6.35
CA SER A 453 29.85 -43.49 7.34
C SER A 453 30.61 -44.82 7.07
N PRO A 454 31.85 -45.07 7.60
CA PRO A 454 32.25 -44.70 8.98
C PRO A 454 33.75 -44.39 9.27
N LYS A 455 34.00 -43.99 10.54
CA LYS A 455 35.26 -44.04 11.32
C LYS A 455 36.52 -43.36 10.74
N MET A 456 37.07 -42.42 11.51
CA MET A 456 38.41 -42.51 12.14
C MET A 456 38.60 -41.31 13.09
N GLY A 457 38.34 -41.51 14.38
CA GLY A 457 38.61 -40.51 15.43
C GLY A 457 39.86 -40.90 16.21
N ILE A 458 40.92 -40.11 16.11
CA ILE A 458 42.20 -40.37 16.78
C ILE A 458 42.11 -39.94 18.25
N SER A 459 42.59 -40.79 19.16
CA SER A 459 42.75 -40.45 20.57
C SER A 459 43.90 -39.45 20.76
N ILE A 460 43.64 -38.37 21.51
CA ILE A 460 44.69 -37.64 22.22
C ILE A 460 44.28 -37.60 23.70
N ILE A 461 45.25 -37.93 24.56
CA ILE A 461 45.12 -37.97 26.02
C ILE A 461 45.96 -36.83 26.58
N SER A 462 45.34 -35.97 27.38
CA SER A 462 45.91 -35.11 28.43
C SER A 462 44.68 -34.55 29.18
N SER A 463 44.40 -34.81 30.46
CA SER A 463 45.27 -35.05 31.63
C SER A 463 46.15 -33.84 31.96
N GLU A 464 45.62 -32.97 32.80
CA GLU A 464 46.37 -32.20 33.81
C GLU A 464 45.42 -32.08 35.03
N GLU A 465 45.88 -32.46 36.22
CA GLU A 465 45.18 -32.25 37.50
C GLU A 465 45.82 -31.04 38.19
N ASP A 466 45.06 -30.14 38.84
CA ASP A 466 45.69 -29.22 39.79
C ASP A 466 44.75 -28.63 40.87
N HIS A 467 44.82 -29.17 42.09
CA HIS A 467 44.36 -28.60 43.37
C HIS A 467 44.76 -29.57 44.51
N PRO A 468 45.00 -29.12 45.78
CA PRO A 468 45.07 -27.75 46.30
C PRO A 468 46.48 -27.44 46.90
N PRO A 469 46.70 -26.25 47.50
CA PRO A 469 46.41 -26.06 48.93
C PRO A 469 45.55 -24.79 49.19
N GLN A 470 45.00 -24.53 50.38
CA GLN A 470 45.37 -24.99 51.73
C GLN A 470 44.14 -25.24 52.61
#